data_AF-A0A2V8UY01-F1
#
_entry.id   AF-A0A2V8UY01-F1
#
_cell.length_a   1.000
_cell.length_b   1.000
_cell.length_c   1.000
_cell.angle_alpha   90.00
_cell.angle_beta   90.00
_cell.angle_gamma   90.00
#
_symmetry.space_group_name_H-M   'P 1'
#
loop_
_entity.id
_entity.type
_entity.pdbx_description
1 polymer ?
#
loop_
_entity_poly.entity_id
_entity_poly.type
_entity_poly.pdbx_seq_one_letter_code
_entity_poly.pdbx_strand_id
1 'polypeptide(L)' 'MAGLPVDSQPAPCRLLMLDGGGAKGFYTLAVLKEVEALIARPVCERFDLVFGASTGAIIAVDLCTGIEPQRPA' A
#
# COMPACT_ATOMS: atom_id res chain seq x y z
N MET A 1 -14.39 -25.73 33.14
CA MET A 1 -14.92 -25.05 31.94
C MET A 1 -13.73 -24.76 31.03
N ALA A 2 -13.55 -25.54 29.97
CA ALA A 2 -12.51 -25.27 28.99
C ALA A 2 -12.95 -24.06 28.16
N GLY A 3 -12.14 -23.00 28.14
CA GLY A 3 -12.39 -21.84 27.27
C GLY A 3 -12.43 -22.30 25.82
N LEU A 4 -13.44 -21.87 25.08
CA LEU A 4 -13.51 -22.08 23.63
C LEU A 4 -12.27 -21.46 22.97
N PRO A 5 -11.70 -22.08 21.92
CA PRO A 5 -10.63 -21.47 21.16
C PRO A 5 -11.12 -20.11 20.63
N VAL A 6 -10.41 -19.04 21.00
CA VAL A 6 -10.52 -17.76 20.30
C VAL A 6 -10.01 -18.03 18.90
N ASP A 7 -10.91 -18.03 17.91
CA ASP A 7 -10.52 -18.03 16.51
C ASP A 7 -9.55 -16.87 16.30
N SER A 8 -8.29 -17.18 16.05
CA SER A 8 -7.28 -16.22 15.65
C SER A 8 -7.62 -15.76 14.24
N GLN A 9 -8.48 -14.74 14.15
CA GLN A 9 -8.80 -14.10 12.88
C GLN A 9 -7.51 -13.65 12.20
N PRO A 10 -7.32 -13.93 10.90
CA PRO A 10 -6.13 -13.49 10.18
C PRO A 10 -6.01 -11.97 10.27
N ALA A 11 -4.76 -11.48 10.32
CA ALA A 11 -4.51 -10.04 10.38
C ALA A 11 -5.13 -9.36 9.14
N PRO A 12 -5.71 -8.16 9.29
CA PRO A 12 -6.31 -7.45 8.17
C PRO A 12 -5.25 -7.07 7.13
N CYS A 13 -5.46 -7.47 5.88
CA CYS A 13 -4.65 -7.07 4.74
C CYS A 13 -4.83 -5.58 4.46
N ARG A 14 -3.72 -4.85 4.33
CA ARG A 14 -3.69 -3.40 4.10
C ARG A 14 -3.42 -3.12 2.63
N LEU A 15 -4.37 -2.47 1.97
CA LEU A 15 -4.27 -2.15 0.55
C LEU A 15 -4.10 -0.64 0.34
N LEU A 16 -3.17 -0.27 -0.54
CA LEU A 16 -3.06 1.06 -1.10
C LEU A 16 -3.59 1.04 -2.54
N MET A 17 -4.62 1.85 -2.82
CA MET A 17 -5.25 1.97 -4.15
C MET A 17 -4.93 3.33 -4.75
N LEU A 18 -4.33 3.35 -5.94
CA LEU A 18 -3.95 4.55 -6.66
C LEU A 18 -4.77 4.68 -7.94
N ASP A 19 -5.65 5.69 -7.97
CA ASP A 19 -6.47 5.99 -9.14
C ASP A 19 -5.64 6.45 -10.34
N GLY A 20 -6.19 6.26 -11.53
CA GLY A 20 -5.70 6.90 -12.74
C GLY A 20 -6.00 8.40 -12.75
N GLY A 21 -5.15 9.18 -13.41
CA GLY A 21 -5.35 10.64 -13.47
C GLY A 21 -4.68 11.35 -14.64
N GLY A 22 -3.99 10.62 -15.52
CA GLY A 22 -3.16 11.21 -16.57
C GLY A 22 -2.13 12.15 -15.95
N ALA A 23 -2.01 13.35 -16.51
CA ALA A 23 -1.12 14.38 -15.97
C ALA A 23 -1.41 14.71 -14.50
N LYS A 24 -2.65 14.61 -14.01
CA LYS A 24 -3.01 14.95 -12.63
C LYS A 24 -2.40 14.02 -11.57
N GLY A 25 -1.71 12.94 -11.96
CA GLY A 25 -0.98 12.08 -11.03
C GLY A 25 0.07 12.81 -10.18
N PHE A 26 0.50 14.02 -10.58
CA PHE A 26 1.40 14.84 -9.73
C PHE A 26 0.76 15.21 -8.39
N TYR A 27 -0.58 15.33 -8.30
CA TYR A 27 -1.25 15.54 -7.01
C TYR A 27 -1.11 14.31 -6.11
N THR A 28 -1.28 13.11 -6.68
CA THR A 28 -1.07 11.85 -5.96
C THR A 28 0.36 11.75 -5.44
N LEU A 29 1.36 12.07 -6.27
CA LEU A 29 2.77 12.08 -5.84
C LEU A 29 3.03 13.10 -4.73
N ALA A 30 2.45 14.30 -4.80
CA ALA A 30 2.59 15.31 -3.76
C ALA A 30 2.01 14.82 -2.42
N VAL A 31 0.82 14.21 -2.44
CA VAL A 31 0.20 13.64 -1.23
C VAL A 31 1.04 12.49 -0.68
N LEU A 32 1.50 11.56 -1.52
CA LEU A 32 2.32 10.43 -1.08
C LEU A 32 3.62 10.91 -0.43
N LYS A 33 4.27 11.93 -0.99
CA LYS A 33 5.48 12.53 -0.42
C LYS A 33 5.24 13.09 0.99
N GLU A 34 4.12 13.79 1.21
CA GLU A 34 3.78 14.30 2.55
C GLU A 34 3.43 13.15 3.50
N VAL A 35 2.74 12.11 3.02
CA VAL A 35 2.45 10.91 3.83
C VAL A 35 3.75 10.24 4.29
N GLU A 36 4.71 10.04 3.38
CA GLU A 36 6.03 9.47 3.70
C GLU A 36 6.80 10.31 4.72
N ALA A 37 6.74 11.64 4.59
CA ALA A 37 7.33 12.55 5.57
C ALA A 37 6.70 12.41 6.96
N LEU A 38 5.38 12.21 7.05
CA LEU A 38 4.67 12.02 8.32
C LEU A 38 4.98 10.66 8.98
N ILE A 39 5.15 9.60 8.19
CA ILE A 39 5.43 8.25 8.72
C ILE A 39 6.93 7.94 8.81
N ALA A 40 7.78 8.83 8.31
CA ALA A 40 9.24 8.72 8.23
C ALA A 40 9.74 7.40 7.61
N ARG A 41 8.99 6.86 6.65
CA ARG A 41 9.25 5.59 5.96
C ARG A 41 8.62 5.59 4.56
N PRO A 42 9.10 4.76 3.62
CA PRO A 42 8.43 4.55 2.35
C PRO A 42 7.00 4.07 2.56
N VAL A 43 6.05 4.63 1.81
CA VAL A 43 4.63 4.33 1.98
C VAL A 43 4.32 2.86 1.66
N CYS A 44 5.00 2.28 0.67
CA CYS A 44 4.88 0.90 0.25
C CYS A 44 5.20 -0.12 1.35
N GLU A 45 6.06 0.20 2.32
CA GLU A 45 6.37 -0.69 3.46
C GLU A 45 5.21 -0.83 4.47
N ARG A 46 4.15 -0.03 4.33
CA ARG A 46 3.01 -0.01 5.26
C ARG A 46 1.81 -0.82 4.78
N PHE A 47 1.84 -1.26 3.52
CA PHE A 47 0.75 -1.94 2.84
C PHE A 47 1.22 -3.30 2.34
N ASP A 48 0.36 -4.31 2.46
CA ASP A 48 0.63 -5.66 1.98
C ASP A 48 0.44 -5.76 0.45
N LEU A 49 -0.39 -4.87 -0.11
CA LEU A 49 -0.64 -4.78 -1.53
C LEU A 49 -0.79 -3.31 -1.97
N VAL A 50 -0.06 -2.94 -3.03
CA VAL A 50 -0.22 -1.67 -3.73
C VAL A 50 -0.81 -1.94 -5.11
N PHE A 51 -1.96 -1.34 -5.39
CA PHE A 51 -2.66 -1.46 -6.67
C PHE A 51 -2.81 -0.08 -7.31
N GLY A 52 -2.80 -0.02 -8.63
CA GLY A 52 -3.15 1.20 -9.34
C GLY A 52 -3.59 0.98 -10.78
N ALA A 53 -4.23 1.99 -11.37
CA ALA A 53 -4.68 1.98 -12.76
C ALA A 53 -4.07 3.14 -13.57
N SER A 54 -3.66 2.88 -14.82
CA SER A 54 -3.04 3.89 -15.71
C SER A 54 -1.86 4.61 -15.00
N THR A 55 -1.90 5.93 -14.84
CA THR A 55 -0.88 6.69 -14.07
C THR A 55 -0.69 6.14 -12.65
N GLY A 56 -1.77 5.72 -11.98
CA GLY A 56 -1.67 5.12 -10.65
C GLY A 56 -0.90 3.80 -10.65
N ALA A 57 -0.97 3.02 -11.74
CA ALA A 57 -0.19 1.79 -11.89
C ALA A 57 1.31 2.09 -12.05
N ILE A 58 1.64 3.13 -12.81
CA ILE A 58 3.04 3.59 -12.96
C ILE A 58 3.59 4.05 -11.61
N ILE A 59 2.82 4.84 -10.85
CA ILE A 59 3.21 5.27 -9.50
C ILE A 59 3.35 4.04 -8.57
N ALA A 60 2.41 3.08 -8.61
CA ALA A 60 2.49 1.87 -7.80
C ALA A 60 3.77 1.07 -8.07
N VAL A 61 4.17 0.94 -9.34
CA VAL A 61 5.43 0.28 -9.71
C VAL A 61 6.64 1.06 -9.21
N ASP A 62 6.65 2.39 -9.35
CA ASP A 62 7.74 3.24 -8.86
C ASP A 62 7.92 3.08 -7.34
N LEU A 63 6.82 3.18 -6.58
CA LEU A 63 6.83 2.98 -5.13
C LEU A 63 7.36 1.61 -4.69
N CYS A 64 7.11 0.57 -5.49
CA CYS A 64 7.48 -0.81 -5.16
C CYS A 64 8.77 -1.27 -5.85
N THR A 65 9.48 -0.39 -6.54
CA THR A 65 10.70 -0.77 -7.28
C THR A 65 11.80 -1.21 -6.31
N GLY A 66 12.35 -2.41 -6.54
CA GLY A 66 13.39 -3.00 -5.68
C GLY A 66 12.86 -3.70 -4.43
N ILE A 67 11.54 -3.88 -4.31
CA ILE A 67 10.91 -4.63 -3.22
C ILE A 67 10.62 -6.06 -3.66
N GLU A 68 10.98 -7.04 -2.83
CA GLU A 68 10.64 -8.44 -3.04
C GLU A 68 9.14 -8.67 -2.80
N PRO A 69 8.42 -9.36 -3.71
CA PRO A 69 7.00 -9.64 -3.54
C PRO A 69 6.78 -10.48 -2.28
N GLN A 70 6.02 -9.94 -1.33
CA GLN A 70 5.59 -10.70 -0.18
C GLN A 70 4.33 -11.50 -0.53
N ARG A 71 4.30 -12.77 -0.14
CA ARG A 71 3.08 -13.57 -0.27
C ARG A 71 2.06 -12.98 0.72
N PRO A 72 0.86 -12.59 0.28
CA PRO A 72 -0.19 -12.21 1.21
C PRO A 72 -0.46 -13.37 2.17
N ALA A 73 -0.53 -13.07 3.46
CA ALA A 73 -0.81 -14.03 4.53
C ALA A 73 -2.22 -14.64 4.39
#